data_AF-A0A7W0L7A3-F1
#
_entry.id   AF-A0A7W0L7A3-F1
#
_cell.length_a   1.000
_cell.length_b   1.000
_cell.length_c   1.000
_cell.angle_alpha   90.00
_cell.angle_beta   90.00
_cell.angle_gamma   90.00
#
_symmetry.space_group_name_H-M   'P 1'
#
loop_
_entity.id
_entity.type
_entity.pdbx_description
1 polymer ?
#
loop_
_entity_poly.entity_id
_entity_poly.type
_entity_poly.pdbx_seq_one_letter_code
_entity_poly.pdbx_strand_id
1 'polypeptide(L)'
;MIGSQVEREDKFDVEADFVVPDVTALLPPGATVRTRTEKLRSHYFDTADLDLLAAEMTLRRRTGSTDAGWQLKVPHKPAREEIRLPDQGRAGVAKKGGGRGGRARSPSGGGGQRGSVPDELARLLLGVTRGRPLEPVAVVTTERSVHRLLDADKNLLAEIDDDNVHASVGGEAATAISWREVEVELGHGNEQLLAAIGKRLRRAGARPAAAASKLARVLGTAAGEEPTGTPVGGAAGPVLAYLAEQRRVMVAGDLALRRDQAEVIHKTRVAARRLRSTLRTFQRLFEEDGAADLEAELRWYAGLLGEVRDRQVLRARLEGLLDELPAEMVLGPVRARIDTELGKEQTEHWKRLQSELVGQRYLALLDALAAWVSQPPLTDEADKPVTVLPKLAGRADRKVSRRLQRATASGNVELLHSARKAAKRAR
;
A
#
# COMPACT_ATOMS: atom_id res chain seq x y z
N MET A 1 1.77 0.80 -21.62
CA MET A 1 0.72 0.36 -20.68
C MET A 1 1.37 0.12 -19.33
N ILE A 2 0.69 0.48 -18.24
CA ILE A 2 1.14 0.14 -16.88
C ILE A 2 0.92 -1.37 -16.70
N GLY A 3 1.98 -2.11 -16.41
CA GLY A 3 1.91 -3.52 -16.01
C GLY A 3 1.93 -3.63 -14.49
N SER A 4 1.38 -4.71 -13.95
CA SER A 4 1.50 -5.05 -12.54
C SER A 4 1.84 -6.51 -12.36
N GLN A 5 2.70 -6.82 -11.39
CA GLN A 5 3.10 -8.19 -11.08
C GLN A 5 3.22 -8.34 -9.56
N VAL A 6 2.73 -9.46 -9.02
CA VAL A 6 2.96 -9.83 -7.62
C VAL A 6 4.28 -10.59 -7.55
N GLU A 7 5.21 -10.07 -6.76
CA GLU A 7 6.56 -10.61 -6.58
C GLU A 7 6.71 -11.11 -5.15
N ARG A 8 7.22 -12.34 -4.99
CA ARG A 8 7.65 -12.86 -3.70
C ARG A 8 9.17 -12.93 -3.69
N GLU A 9 9.79 -12.16 -2.79
CA GLU A 9 11.24 -12.03 -2.69
C GLU A 9 11.71 -12.27 -1.25
N ASP A 10 12.83 -13.00 -1.09
CA ASP A 10 13.61 -13.04 0.15
C ASP A 10 14.91 -12.25 -0.07
N LYS A 11 15.32 -11.42 0.89
CA LYS A 11 16.54 -10.62 0.82
C LYS A 11 17.53 -11.00 1.90
N PHE A 12 18.81 -11.01 1.55
CA PHE A 12 19.89 -11.41 2.44
C PHE A 12 21.06 -10.43 2.40
N ASP A 13 21.61 -10.14 3.58
CA ASP A 13 22.90 -9.49 3.75
C ASP A 13 24.03 -10.52 3.64
N VAL A 14 25.08 -10.17 2.90
CA VAL A 14 26.25 -11.03 2.70
C VAL A 14 27.55 -10.23 2.85
N GLU A 15 28.61 -10.90 3.29
CA GLU A 15 29.94 -10.32 3.37
C GLU A 15 30.56 -10.14 1.97
N ALA A 16 31.61 -9.31 1.87
CA ALA A 16 32.22 -8.96 0.58
C ALA A 16 32.77 -10.18 -0.19
N ASP A 17 33.25 -11.20 0.51
CA ASP A 17 33.85 -12.42 -0.04
C ASP A 17 32.83 -13.56 -0.26
N PHE A 18 31.54 -13.33 -0.03
CA PHE A 18 30.49 -14.33 -0.20
C PHE A 18 30.49 -14.91 -1.63
N VAL A 19 30.16 -16.19 -1.76
CA VAL A 19 30.01 -16.84 -3.07
C VAL A 19 28.63 -17.49 -3.09
N VAL A 20 27.83 -17.16 -4.10
CA VAL A 20 26.52 -17.79 -4.29
C VAL A 20 26.74 -19.31 -4.41
N PRO A 21 26.23 -20.12 -3.47
CA PRO A 21 26.45 -21.55 -3.48
C PRO A 21 25.74 -22.20 -4.66
N ASP A 22 26.24 -23.34 -5.13
CA ASP A 22 25.53 -24.13 -6.14
C ASP A 22 24.16 -24.60 -5.60
N VAL A 23 23.12 -24.27 -6.36
CA VAL A 23 21.71 -24.57 -6.11
C VAL A 23 21.15 -25.58 -7.10
N THR A 24 21.95 -26.09 -8.05
CA THR A 24 21.50 -27.00 -9.11
C THR A 24 20.87 -28.28 -8.54
N ALA A 25 21.39 -28.78 -7.41
CA ALA A 25 20.83 -29.94 -6.70
C ALA A 25 19.42 -29.71 -6.10
N LEU A 26 18.93 -28.47 -6.06
CA LEU A 26 17.58 -28.12 -5.60
C LEU A 26 16.56 -28.09 -6.75
N LEU A 27 17.00 -28.19 -7.99
CA LEU A 27 16.18 -28.00 -9.18
C LEU A 27 15.63 -29.33 -9.71
N PRO A 28 14.48 -29.32 -10.41
CA PRO A 28 13.96 -30.52 -11.05
C PRO A 28 14.89 -31.03 -12.18
N PRO A 29 14.80 -32.31 -12.57
CA PRO A 29 15.57 -32.84 -13.69
C PRO A 29 15.36 -32.03 -14.98
N GLY A 30 16.45 -31.78 -15.71
CA GLY A 30 16.43 -30.99 -16.95
C GLY A 30 16.41 -29.47 -16.74
N ALA A 31 16.36 -29.00 -15.49
CA ALA A 31 16.51 -27.59 -15.18
C ALA A 31 17.91 -27.06 -15.51
N THR A 32 18.00 -25.78 -15.81
CA THR A 32 19.24 -25.10 -16.17
C THR A 32 19.41 -23.80 -15.39
N VAL A 33 20.64 -23.49 -15.00
CA VAL A 33 21.00 -22.19 -14.42
C VAL A 33 21.64 -21.34 -15.52
N ARG A 34 21.11 -20.13 -15.74
CA ARG A 34 21.72 -19.15 -16.66
C ARG A 34 22.19 -17.94 -15.88
N THR A 35 23.44 -17.53 -16.10
CA THR A 35 24.02 -16.36 -15.45
C THR A 35 24.27 -15.24 -16.44
N ARG A 36 24.02 -14.00 -16.00
CA ARG A 36 24.43 -12.78 -16.72
C ARG A 36 24.75 -11.67 -15.72
N THR A 37 25.48 -10.65 -16.19
CA THR A 37 25.78 -9.47 -15.37
C THR A 37 25.05 -8.25 -15.92
N GLU A 38 24.55 -7.40 -15.02
CA GLU A 38 23.87 -6.16 -15.35
C GLU A 38 24.44 -5.00 -14.53
N LYS A 39 24.39 -3.79 -15.10
CA LYS A 39 24.71 -2.55 -14.39
C LYS A 39 23.47 -1.69 -14.34
N LEU A 40 22.91 -1.55 -13.15
CA LEU A 40 21.65 -0.86 -12.89
C LEU A 40 21.94 0.52 -12.30
N ARG A 41 21.12 1.50 -12.68
CA ARG A 41 21.07 2.79 -11.98
C ARG A 41 19.63 3.16 -11.69
N SER A 42 19.31 3.37 -10.41
CA SER A 42 17.97 3.68 -9.92
C SER A 42 17.96 5.04 -9.23
N HIS A 43 17.05 5.92 -9.65
CA HIS A 43 16.73 7.15 -8.93
C HIS A 43 15.47 6.89 -8.11
N TYR A 44 15.55 7.02 -6.80
CA TYR A 44 14.42 6.87 -5.89
C TYR A 44 13.77 8.22 -5.65
N PHE A 45 12.43 8.21 -5.59
CA PHE A 45 11.61 9.39 -5.40
C PHE A 45 10.72 9.21 -4.18
N ASP A 46 10.63 10.26 -3.37
CA ASP A 46 9.74 10.33 -2.22
C ASP A 46 9.38 11.80 -1.92
N THR A 47 8.49 12.05 -0.97
CA THR A 47 8.28 13.40 -0.44
C THR A 47 9.46 13.79 0.47
N ALA A 48 9.58 15.07 0.80
CA ALA A 48 10.58 15.54 1.78
C ALA A 48 10.49 14.79 3.12
N ASP A 49 9.27 14.45 3.55
CA ASP A 49 8.98 13.71 4.78
C ASP A 49 9.01 12.17 4.64
N LEU A 50 9.41 11.64 3.48
CA LEU A 50 9.48 10.19 3.19
C LEU A 50 8.13 9.45 3.32
N ASP A 51 7.05 10.06 2.83
CA ASP A 51 5.68 9.54 2.93
C ASP A 51 5.51 8.15 2.28
N LEU A 52 6.18 7.90 1.14
CA LEU A 52 6.11 6.60 0.47
C LEU A 52 6.82 5.53 1.30
N LEU A 53 8.04 5.81 1.78
CA LEU A 53 8.78 4.88 2.61
C LEU A 53 8.01 4.53 3.89
N ALA A 54 7.39 5.52 4.53
CA ALA A 54 6.55 5.32 5.72
C ALA A 54 5.29 4.49 5.46
N ALA A 55 4.83 4.46 4.20
CA ALA A 55 3.73 3.61 3.74
C ALA A 55 4.21 2.25 3.20
N GLU A 56 5.48 1.88 3.41
CA GLU A 56 6.11 0.68 2.87
C GLU A 56 6.02 0.63 1.33
N MET A 57 6.16 1.78 0.67
CA MET A 57 6.19 1.92 -0.78
C MET A 57 7.56 2.43 -1.23
N THR A 58 8.00 2.01 -2.41
CA THR A 58 9.20 2.59 -3.04
C THR A 58 8.92 2.90 -4.50
N LEU A 59 9.12 4.17 -4.88
CA LEU A 59 9.07 4.61 -6.26
C LEU A 59 10.50 4.84 -6.77
N ARG A 60 10.85 4.21 -7.90
CA ARG A 60 12.12 4.43 -8.56
C ARG A 60 11.99 4.49 -10.07
N ARG A 61 12.91 5.22 -10.71
CA ARG A 61 13.18 5.09 -12.14
C ARG A 61 14.50 4.37 -12.34
N ARG A 62 14.46 3.21 -12.97
CA ARG A 62 15.63 2.37 -13.24
C ARG A 62 16.06 2.48 -14.70
N THR A 63 17.37 2.55 -14.92
CA THR A 63 18.02 2.49 -16.23
C THR A 63 19.16 1.46 -16.22
N GLY A 64 19.62 1.04 -17.41
CA GLY A 64 20.76 0.13 -17.56
C GLY A 64 20.40 -1.36 -17.71
N SER A 65 19.11 -1.70 -17.68
CA SER A 65 18.60 -3.06 -17.87
C SER A 65 17.52 -3.13 -18.94
N THR A 66 17.16 -4.37 -19.34
CA THR A 66 16.06 -4.63 -20.28
C THR A 66 14.69 -4.25 -19.75
N ASP A 67 14.57 -4.09 -18.43
CA ASP A 67 13.36 -3.69 -17.71
C ASP A 67 13.46 -2.25 -17.16
N ALA A 68 14.18 -1.40 -17.88
CA ALA A 68 14.27 0.03 -17.61
C ALA A 68 12.89 0.71 -17.65
N GLY A 69 12.71 1.69 -16.79
CA GLY A 69 11.47 2.43 -16.64
C GLY A 69 11.17 2.77 -15.18
N TRP A 70 9.93 3.19 -14.95
CA TRP A 70 9.41 3.48 -13.62
C TRP A 70 8.86 2.23 -12.95
N GLN A 71 9.13 2.13 -11.66
CA GLN A 71 8.79 0.98 -10.83
C GLN A 71 8.28 1.48 -9.49
N LEU A 72 7.06 1.09 -9.16
CA LEU A 72 6.42 1.38 -7.90
C LEU A 72 6.15 0.05 -7.19
N LYS A 73 6.89 -0.25 -6.13
CA LYS A 73 6.60 -1.38 -5.24
C LYS A 73 5.61 -0.94 -4.16
N VAL A 74 4.53 -1.70 -4.00
CA VAL A 74 3.46 -1.45 -3.02
C VAL A 74 3.21 -2.69 -2.15
N PRO A 75 2.73 -2.52 -0.91
CA PRO A 75 2.46 -3.65 -0.01
C PRO A 75 1.38 -4.59 -0.55
N HIS A 76 1.65 -5.90 -0.59
CA HIS A 76 0.69 -6.93 -1.00
C HIS A 76 0.90 -8.25 -0.23
N LYS A 77 0.64 -8.25 1.08
CA LYS A 77 1.01 -9.35 1.99
C LYS A 77 0.48 -10.72 1.51
N PRO A 78 1.30 -11.81 1.58
CA PRO A 78 2.66 -11.87 2.12
C PRO A 78 3.76 -11.42 1.13
N ALA A 79 3.38 -10.98 -0.07
CA ALA A 79 4.25 -10.56 -1.16
C ALA A 79 4.33 -9.01 -1.26
N ARG A 80 4.88 -8.52 -2.37
CA ARG A 80 4.73 -7.13 -2.81
C ARG A 80 4.22 -7.11 -4.24
N GLU A 81 3.52 -6.06 -4.60
CA GLU A 81 3.12 -5.85 -5.98
C GLU A 81 4.02 -4.77 -6.58
N GLU A 82 4.63 -5.05 -7.74
CA GLU A 82 5.40 -4.07 -8.49
C GLU A 82 4.60 -3.61 -9.71
N ILE A 83 4.30 -2.31 -9.72
CA ILE A 83 3.66 -1.60 -10.82
C ILE A 83 4.77 -1.01 -11.70
N ARG A 84 4.81 -1.43 -12.96
CA ARG A 84 5.85 -1.04 -13.92
C ARG A 84 5.27 -0.16 -15.02
N LEU A 85 5.94 0.95 -15.29
CA LEU A 85 5.72 1.77 -16.47
C LEU A 85 7.04 1.83 -17.26
N PRO A 86 7.15 1.08 -18.38
CA PRO A 86 8.35 1.07 -19.19
C PRO A 86 8.74 2.48 -19.60
N ASP A 87 10.05 2.75 -19.68
CA ASP A 87 10.52 4.01 -20.24
C ASP A 87 9.98 4.07 -21.68
N GLN A 88 9.04 4.98 -21.94
CA GLN A 88 8.71 5.35 -23.30
C GLN A 88 9.93 6.11 -23.81
N GLY A 89 10.95 5.37 -24.27
CA GLY A 89 11.95 5.94 -25.15
C GLY A 89 11.17 6.74 -26.17
N ARG A 90 11.52 8.02 -26.38
CA ARG A 90 10.88 8.85 -27.40
C ARG A 90 10.91 8.07 -28.71
N ALA A 91 9.84 7.34 -29.02
CA ALA A 91 9.59 6.82 -30.33
C ALA A 91 9.56 8.07 -31.19
N GLY A 92 10.54 8.19 -32.07
CA GLY A 92 10.76 9.39 -32.86
C GLY A 92 9.49 9.75 -33.60
N VAL A 93 8.75 10.73 -33.08
CA VAL A 93 7.84 11.51 -33.90
C VAL A 93 8.74 12.30 -34.81
N ALA A 94 8.99 11.75 -35.99
CA ALA A 94 9.50 12.51 -37.12
C ALA A 94 8.51 13.64 -37.39
N LYS A 95 8.72 14.80 -36.76
CA LYS A 95 8.09 16.06 -37.16
C LYS A 95 8.64 16.43 -38.54
N LYS A 96 8.01 15.90 -39.59
CA LYS A 96 7.90 16.63 -40.86
C LYS A 96 6.92 17.77 -40.62
N GLY A 97 7.41 19.01 -40.71
CA GLY A 97 6.57 20.20 -40.64
C GLY A 97 7.38 21.41 -40.24
N GLY A 98 7.86 22.16 -41.24
CA GLY A 98 8.64 23.37 -41.05
C GLY A 98 7.84 24.49 -40.40
N GLY A 99 8.53 25.31 -39.63
CA GLY A 99 8.01 26.53 -39.03
C GLY A 99 9.15 27.30 -38.36
N ARG A 100 9.65 28.33 -39.04
CA ARG A 100 10.63 29.28 -38.51
C ARG A 100 9.98 30.06 -37.36
N GLY A 101 10.64 30.10 -36.20
CA GLY A 101 10.27 30.96 -35.08
C GLY A 101 11.22 30.74 -33.91
N GLY A 102 12.16 31.66 -33.70
CA GLY A 102 13.22 31.51 -32.72
C GLY A 102 12.75 31.66 -31.27
N ARG A 103 13.50 31.03 -30.36
CA ARG A 103 13.85 31.59 -29.04
C ARG A 103 14.94 30.76 -28.36
N ALA A 104 15.94 31.49 -27.87
CA ALA A 104 16.89 31.22 -26.79
C ALA A 104 17.41 29.77 -26.58
N ARG A 105 18.67 29.56 -26.97
CA ARG A 105 19.56 28.59 -26.31
C ARG A 105 19.87 29.10 -24.90
N SER A 106 19.54 28.32 -23.87
CA SER A 106 20.21 28.40 -22.56
C SER A 106 21.26 27.28 -22.48
N PRO A 107 22.37 27.50 -21.75
CA PRO A 107 23.58 26.71 -21.90
C PRO A 107 23.54 25.41 -21.11
N SER A 108 24.25 24.43 -21.64
CA SER A 108 24.63 23.16 -21.03
C SER A 108 25.35 23.34 -19.69
N GLY A 109 24.86 22.65 -18.66
CA GLY A 109 25.59 22.29 -17.44
C GLY A 109 25.20 20.87 -17.04
N GLY A 110 26.19 19.98 -16.88
CA GLY A 110 26.00 18.54 -16.70
C GLY A 110 25.27 18.18 -15.40
N GLY A 111 24.06 17.60 -15.54
CA GLY A 111 23.32 16.94 -14.49
C GLY A 111 22.32 16.01 -15.16
N GLY A 112 22.50 14.70 -15.01
CA GLY A 112 21.66 13.70 -15.68
C GLY A 112 20.18 14.00 -15.48
N GLN A 113 19.42 14.01 -16.59
CA GLN A 113 18.00 14.36 -16.66
C GLN A 113 17.19 13.72 -15.52
N ARG A 114 16.93 14.50 -14.47
CA ARG A 114 15.93 14.20 -13.44
C ARG A 114 14.56 14.28 -14.12
N GLY A 115 14.08 13.17 -14.65
CA GLY A 115 12.73 13.10 -15.20
C GLY A 115 11.72 13.32 -14.07
N SER A 116 10.70 14.15 -14.30
CA SER A 116 9.56 14.27 -13.39
C SER A 116 8.80 12.95 -13.32
N VAL A 117 8.22 12.64 -12.15
CA VAL A 117 7.36 11.47 -11.97
C VAL A 117 6.17 11.56 -12.95
N PRO A 118 5.86 10.50 -13.72
CA PRO A 118 4.72 10.47 -14.64
C PRO A 118 3.39 10.72 -13.93
N ASP A 119 2.50 11.47 -14.59
CA ASP A 119 1.20 11.87 -14.03
C ASP A 119 0.33 10.68 -13.63
N GLU A 120 0.45 9.53 -14.30
CA GLU A 120 -0.26 8.31 -13.91
C GLU A 120 0.21 7.78 -12.55
N LEU A 121 1.53 7.74 -12.31
CA LEU A 121 2.08 7.31 -11.02
C LEU A 121 1.83 8.35 -9.92
N ALA A 122 1.94 9.64 -10.24
CA ALA A 122 1.62 10.71 -9.30
C ALA A 122 0.14 10.65 -8.87
N ARG A 123 -0.79 10.37 -9.80
CA ARG A 123 -2.21 10.18 -9.49
C ARG A 123 -2.48 8.97 -8.60
N LEU A 124 -1.80 7.85 -8.85
CA LEU A 124 -1.89 6.64 -8.01
C LEU A 124 -1.39 6.89 -6.58
N LEU A 125 -0.37 7.71 -6.42
CA LEU A 125 0.28 8.00 -5.13
C LEU A 125 -0.34 9.17 -4.37
N LEU A 126 -1.32 9.86 -4.95
CA LEU A 126 -1.88 11.10 -4.41
C LEU A 126 -2.40 10.95 -2.96
N GLY A 127 -3.00 9.81 -2.60
CA GLY A 127 -3.46 9.61 -1.22
C GLY A 127 -2.32 9.42 -0.22
N VAL A 128 -1.16 8.93 -0.66
CA VAL A 128 0.02 8.78 0.21
C VAL A 128 0.75 10.11 0.33
N THR A 129 1.04 10.75 -0.81
CA THR A 129 1.78 12.02 -0.87
C THR A 129 0.95 13.20 -0.42
N ARG A 130 -0.38 13.09 -0.48
CA ARG A 130 -1.36 14.11 -0.08
C ARG A 130 -1.12 15.44 -0.82
N GLY A 131 -0.60 15.35 -2.04
CA GLY A 131 -0.27 16.50 -2.89
C GLY A 131 1.15 17.07 -2.67
N ARG A 132 1.94 16.56 -1.72
CA ARG A 132 3.35 16.93 -1.59
C ARG A 132 4.14 16.48 -2.83
N PRO A 133 5.15 17.26 -3.27
CA PRO A 133 5.95 16.92 -4.44
C PRO A 133 6.78 15.66 -4.19
N LEU A 134 6.95 14.86 -5.25
CA LEU A 134 7.87 13.72 -5.27
C LEU A 134 9.21 14.17 -5.85
N GLU A 135 10.25 14.07 -5.05
CA GLU A 135 11.59 14.55 -5.37
C GLU A 135 12.61 13.41 -5.32
N PRO A 136 13.71 13.47 -6.08
CA PRO A 136 14.76 12.46 -5.97
C PRO A 136 15.42 12.50 -4.59
N VAL A 137 15.31 11.41 -3.83
CA VAL A 137 15.86 11.28 -2.46
C VAL A 137 17.16 10.47 -2.43
N ALA A 138 17.36 9.54 -3.37
CA ALA A 138 18.56 8.73 -3.43
C ALA A 138 18.86 8.25 -4.85
N VAL A 139 20.14 8.02 -5.14
CA VAL A 139 20.60 7.32 -6.35
C VAL A 139 21.32 6.05 -5.93
N VAL A 140 20.94 4.92 -6.51
CA VAL A 140 21.54 3.63 -6.25
C VAL A 140 22.06 3.05 -7.57
N THR A 141 23.33 2.69 -7.59
CA THR A 141 23.98 1.95 -8.66
C THR A 141 24.25 0.54 -8.18
N THR A 142 23.90 -0.45 -9.00
CA THR A 142 24.07 -1.86 -8.65
C THR A 142 24.78 -2.58 -9.79
N GLU A 143 25.87 -3.28 -9.45
CA GLU A 143 26.44 -4.31 -10.31
C GLU A 143 25.85 -5.65 -9.87
N ARG A 144 25.03 -6.24 -10.73
CA ARG A 144 24.21 -7.42 -10.41
C ARG A 144 24.68 -8.63 -11.20
N SER A 145 24.94 -9.73 -10.51
CA SER A 145 25.05 -11.05 -11.13
C SER A 145 23.72 -11.79 -10.98
N VAL A 146 23.01 -11.96 -12.10
CA VAL A 146 21.69 -12.59 -12.16
C VAL A 146 21.86 -14.08 -12.42
N HIS A 147 21.28 -14.94 -11.58
CA HIS A 147 21.22 -16.39 -11.78
C HIS A 147 19.76 -16.82 -11.98
N ARG A 148 19.37 -17.09 -13.23
CA ARG A 148 18.02 -17.55 -13.58
C ARG A 148 17.94 -19.06 -13.52
N LEU A 149 17.09 -19.57 -12.64
CA LEU A 149 16.80 -20.99 -12.49
C LEU A 149 15.61 -21.33 -13.38
N LEU A 150 15.85 -22.06 -14.46
CA LEU A 150 14.84 -22.39 -15.47
C LEU A 150 14.51 -23.87 -15.44
N ASP A 151 13.24 -24.24 -15.59
CA ASP A 151 12.86 -25.64 -15.79
C ASP A 151 13.25 -26.17 -17.19
N ALA A 152 12.89 -27.43 -17.48
CA ALA A 152 13.13 -28.06 -18.78
C ALA A 152 12.48 -27.29 -19.94
N ASP A 153 11.32 -26.69 -19.70
CA ASP A 153 10.50 -25.93 -20.66
C ASP A 153 10.92 -24.44 -20.76
N LYS A 154 11.97 -24.03 -20.04
CA LYS A 154 12.49 -22.65 -19.95
C LYS A 154 11.60 -21.66 -19.21
N ASN A 155 10.65 -22.13 -18.40
CA ASN A 155 9.95 -21.25 -17.45
C ASN A 155 10.88 -20.87 -16.29
N LEU A 156 10.80 -19.62 -15.85
CA LEU A 156 11.56 -19.14 -14.69
C LEU A 156 10.98 -19.72 -13.41
N LEU A 157 11.75 -20.53 -12.69
CA LEU A 157 11.38 -21.06 -11.38
C LEU A 157 11.69 -20.05 -10.27
N ALA A 158 12.91 -19.50 -10.27
CA ALA A 158 13.35 -18.44 -9.39
C ALA A 158 14.54 -17.69 -10.03
N GLU A 159 14.78 -16.46 -9.57
CA GLU A 159 15.93 -15.65 -9.93
C GLU A 159 16.71 -15.33 -8.64
N ILE A 160 18.03 -15.55 -8.65
CA ILE A 160 18.92 -15.15 -7.57
C ILE A 160 19.76 -13.98 -8.08
N ASP A 161 19.63 -12.83 -7.45
CA ASP A 161 20.37 -11.62 -7.76
C ASP A 161 21.44 -11.39 -6.70
N ASP A 162 22.71 -11.47 -7.09
CA ASP A 162 23.85 -11.10 -6.26
C ASP A 162 24.30 -9.67 -6.60
N ASP A 163 24.03 -8.75 -5.69
CA ASP A 163 24.10 -7.31 -5.89
C ASP A 163 25.28 -6.70 -5.14
N ASN A 164 26.19 -6.06 -5.87
CA ASN A 164 27.12 -5.10 -5.31
C ASN A 164 26.53 -3.68 -5.46
N VAL A 165 26.10 -3.11 -4.34
CA VAL A 165 25.30 -1.88 -4.32
C VAL A 165 26.13 -0.70 -3.83
N HIS A 166 26.05 0.40 -4.57
CA HIS A 166 26.61 1.69 -4.22
C HIS A 166 25.49 2.72 -4.23
N ALA A 167 25.36 3.50 -3.17
CA ALA A 167 24.31 4.50 -3.09
C ALA A 167 24.85 5.87 -2.67
N SER A 168 24.19 6.91 -3.18
CA SER A 168 24.39 8.29 -2.78
C SER A 168 23.06 8.95 -2.44
N VAL A 169 23.05 9.67 -1.31
CA VAL A 169 21.90 10.49 -0.87
C VAL A 169 22.12 11.93 -1.32
N GLY A 170 21.07 12.58 -1.80
CA GLY A 170 21.11 14.01 -2.14
C GLY A 170 21.04 14.89 -0.89
N GLY A 171 22.06 15.71 -0.64
CA GLY A 171 22.18 16.62 0.51
C GLY A 171 23.51 17.39 0.50
N GLU A 172 23.74 18.29 1.47
CA GLU A 172 24.95 19.15 1.55
C GLU A 172 26.27 18.35 1.66
N ALA A 173 26.22 17.10 2.15
CA ALA A 173 27.31 16.14 2.07
C ALA A 173 26.80 14.83 1.49
N ALA A 174 27.23 14.50 0.26
CA ALA A 174 26.92 13.23 -0.36
C ALA A 174 27.58 12.09 0.42
N THR A 175 26.82 11.43 1.30
CA THR A 175 27.29 10.22 1.97
C THR A 175 27.20 9.08 0.96
N ALA A 176 28.35 8.48 0.64
CA ALA A 176 28.42 7.29 -0.17
C ALA A 176 28.41 6.07 0.75
N ILE A 177 27.46 5.17 0.55
CA ILE A 177 27.43 3.87 1.23
C ILE A 177 27.54 2.76 0.20
N SER A 178 28.15 1.65 0.60
CA SER A 178 28.23 0.44 -0.23
C SER A 178 27.97 -0.80 0.62
N TRP A 179 27.37 -1.81 0.01
CA TRP A 179 27.13 -3.10 0.63
C TRP A 179 26.90 -4.16 -0.45
N ARG A 180 26.90 -5.43 -0.02
CA ARG A 180 26.52 -6.55 -0.87
C ARG A 180 25.28 -7.22 -0.32
N GLU A 181 24.37 -7.60 -1.21
CA GLU A 181 23.15 -8.31 -0.85
C GLU A 181 22.79 -9.36 -1.88
N VAL A 182 22.04 -10.37 -1.45
CA VAL A 182 21.47 -11.39 -2.33
C VAL A 182 19.95 -11.33 -2.23
N GLU A 183 19.27 -11.20 -3.37
CA GLU A 183 17.81 -11.26 -3.46
C GLU A 183 17.40 -12.56 -4.17
N VAL A 184 16.37 -13.24 -3.68
CA VAL A 184 15.80 -14.41 -4.36
C VAL A 184 14.35 -14.13 -4.68
N GLU A 185 14.02 -13.98 -5.96
CA GLU A 185 12.67 -13.75 -6.45
C GLU A 185 12.06 -15.04 -6.99
N LEU A 186 10.83 -15.35 -6.56
CA LEU A 186 10.10 -16.53 -7.03
C LEU A 186 9.40 -16.24 -8.36
N GLY A 187 9.64 -17.10 -9.36
CA GLY A 187 8.88 -17.15 -10.61
C GLY A 187 7.72 -18.14 -10.52
N HIS A 188 7.65 -19.07 -11.46
CA HIS A 188 6.73 -20.22 -11.48
C HIS A 188 7.11 -21.35 -10.51
N GLY A 189 8.21 -21.18 -9.76
CA GLY A 189 8.56 -22.08 -8.67
C GLY A 189 7.57 -21.98 -7.51
N ASN A 190 7.75 -22.85 -6.50
CA ASN A 190 6.92 -22.87 -5.31
C ASN A 190 7.66 -22.34 -4.06
N GLU A 191 6.91 -22.11 -2.99
CA GLU A 191 7.48 -21.60 -1.73
C GLU A 191 8.50 -22.57 -1.11
N GLN A 192 8.39 -23.88 -1.38
CA GLN A 192 9.36 -24.86 -0.91
C GLN A 192 10.73 -24.65 -1.56
N LEU A 193 10.77 -24.32 -2.86
CA LEU A 193 12.00 -23.96 -3.56
C LEU A 193 12.63 -22.70 -2.97
N LEU A 194 11.83 -21.64 -2.76
CA LEU A 194 12.31 -20.39 -2.13
C LEU A 194 12.92 -20.66 -0.76
N ALA A 195 12.23 -21.42 0.09
CA ALA A 195 12.70 -21.78 1.42
C ALA A 195 13.99 -22.63 1.37
N ALA A 196 14.11 -23.54 0.40
CA ALA A 196 15.29 -24.38 0.20
C ALA A 196 16.51 -23.56 -0.24
N ILE A 197 16.33 -22.64 -1.20
CA ILE A 197 17.37 -21.71 -1.64
C ILE A 197 17.80 -20.82 -0.45
N GLY A 198 16.85 -20.22 0.26
CA GLY A 198 17.15 -19.39 1.45
C GLY A 198 17.92 -20.17 2.53
N LYS A 199 17.60 -21.45 2.75
CA LYS A 199 18.36 -22.33 3.66
C LYS A 199 19.79 -22.59 3.17
N ARG A 200 19.97 -22.77 1.86
CA ARG A 200 21.30 -22.97 1.24
C ARG A 200 22.16 -21.72 1.36
N LEU A 201 21.59 -20.54 1.08
CA LEU A 201 22.26 -19.24 1.23
C LEU A 201 22.69 -19.00 2.68
N ARG A 202 21.79 -19.23 3.65
CA ARG A 202 22.14 -19.07 5.08
C ARG A 202 23.26 -19.99 5.54
N ARG A 203 23.30 -21.24 5.04
CA ARG A 203 24.40 -22.18 5.32
C ARG A 203 25.73 -21.72 4.72
N ALA A 204 25.70 -20.92 3.66
CA ALA A 204 26.87 -20.32 3.04
C ALA A 204 27.29 -18.99 3.69
N GLY A 205 26.59 -18.54 4.75
CA GLY A 205 26.95 -17.34 5.51
C GLY A 205 26.02 -16.14 5.31
N ALA A 206 25.00 -16.25 4.45
CA ALA A 206 24.04 -15.16 4.25
C ALA A 206 23.14 -14.97 5.49
N ARG A 207 22.80 -13.73 5.81
CA ARG A 207 21.89 -13.37 6.93
C ARG A 207 20.62 -12.72 6.36
N PRO A 208 19.43 -12.87 6.97
CA PRO A 208 18.26 -12.09 6.56
C PRO A 208 18.60 -10.60 6.53
N ALA A 209 18.16 -9.89 5.47
CA ALA A 209 18.51 -8.49 5.29
C ALA A 209 17.98 -7.61 6.44
N ALA A 210 18.83 -6.70 6.92
CA ALA A 210 18.48 -5.77 7.99
C ALA A 210 17.55 -4.64 7.56
N ALA A 211 17.35 -4.42 6.25
CA ALA A 211 16.47 -3.38 5.69
C ALA A 211 15.47 -3.98 4.70
N ALA A 212 14.23 -3.46 4.70
CA ALA A 212 13.14 -3.98 3.87
C ALA A 212 13.25 -3.58 2.38
N SER A 213 14.12 -2.62 2.06
CA SER A 213 14.42 -2.21 0.69
C SER A 213 15.80 -1.55 0.62
N LYS A 214 16.37 -1.47 -0.58
CA LYS A 214 17.59 -0.70 -0.85
C LYS A 214 17.44 0.76 -0.40
N LEU A 215 16.29 1.40 -0.66
CA LEU A 215 16.02 2.78 -0.20
C LEU A 215 16.02 2.88 1.33
N ALA A 216 15.36 1.94 2.00
CA ALA A 216 15.31 1.88 3.46
C ALA A 216 16.73 1.82 4.05
N ARG A 217 17.60 0.99 3.48
CA ARG A 217 19.01 0.90 3.89
C ARG A 217 19.76 2.20 3.68
N VAL A 218 19.56 2.83 2.52
CA VAL A 218 20.20 4.10 2.15
C VAL A 218 19.88 5.22 3.13
N LEU A 219 18.63 5.26 3.60
CA LEU A 219 18.16 6.26 4.54
C LEU A 219 18.32 5.84 6.01
N GLY A 220 18.98 4.71 6.27
CA GLY A 220 19.25 4.24 7.65
C GLY A 220 18.01 3.74 8.40
N THR A 221 16.94 3.36 7.69
CA THR A 221 15.72 2.81 8.29
C THR A 221 15.80 1.28 8.35
N ALA A 222 15.60 0.69 9.53
CA ALA A 222 15.67 -0.76 9.72
C ALA A 222 14.43 -1.49 9.17
N ALA A 223 14.59 -2.76 8.78
CA ALA A 223 13.50 -3.65 8.39
C ALA A 223 12.58 -3.92 9.57
N GLY A 224 11.29 -3.63 9.40
CA GLY A 224 10.28 -3.94 10.42
C GLY A 224 10.19 -2.93 11.57
N GLU A 225 11.01 -1.88 11.56
CA GLU A 225 10.69 -0.67 12.31
C GLU A 225 9.60 0.07 11.54
N GLU A 226 8.35 -0.12 12.00
CA GLU A 226 7.33 0.85 11.64
C GLU A 226 7.84 2.23 12.10
N PRO A 227 7.73 3.29 11.29
CA PRO A 227 7.89 4.65 11.78
C PRO A 227 6.66 4.98 12.64
N THR A 228 6.51 4.25 13.74
CA THR A 228 5.82 4.77 14.90
C THR A 228 6.75 5.86 15.41
N GLY A 229 6.25 7.08 15.55
CA GLY A 229 6.92 8.06 16.39
C GLY A 229 7.27 7.45 17.74
N THR A 230 8.14 8.11 18.50
CA THR A 230 8.58 7.72 19.84
C THR A 230 7.51 6.90 20.57
N PRO A 231 7.78 5.64 20.98
CA PRO A 231 6.75 4.75 21.51
C PRO A 231 5.93 5.47 22.57
N VAL A 232 4.67 5.76 22.26
CA VAL A 232 3.80 6.46 23.20
C VAL A 232 3.50 5.47 24.32
N GLY A 233 4.00 5.77 25.51
CA GLY A 233 3.77 4.98 26.70
C GLY A 233 2.31 5.01 27.15
N GLY A 234 2.02 4.27 28.23
CA GLY A 234 0.70 4.31 28.86
C GLY A 234 -0.44 3.77 27.97
N ALA A 235 -1.64 4.28 28.21
CA ALA A 235 -2.89 3.82 27.62
C ALA A 235 -3.02 4.22 26.14
N ALA A 236 -2.36 5.30 25.71
CA ALA A 236 -2.41 5.77 24.33
C ALA A 236 -1.67 4.84 23.36
N GLY A 237 -0.55 4.23 23.76
CA GLY A 237 0.28 3.39 22.88
C GLY A 237 -0.51 2.35 22.07
N PRO A 238 -1.21 1.40 22.72
CA PRO A 238 -2.00 0.38 22.01
C PRO A 238 -3.13 0.97 21.15
N VAL A 239 -3.72 2.09 21.57
CA VAL A 239 -4.80 2.75 20.83
C VAL A 239 -4.26 3.38 19.55
N LEU A 240 -3.15 4.12 19.65
CA LEU A 240 -2.47 4.74 18.50
C LEU A 240 -1.94 3.70 17.53
N ALA A 241 -1.39 2.59 18.02
CA ALA A 241 -0.97 1.46 17.18
C ALA A 241 -2.15 0.91 16.36
N TYR A 242 -3.33 0.75 16.98
CA TYR A 242 -4.53 0.33 16.25
C TYR A 242 -5.04 1.39 15.26
N LEU A 243 -4.97 2.69 15.60
CA LEU A 243 -5.30 3.76 14.65
C LEU A 243 -4.36 3.74 13.44
N ALA A 244 -3.05 3.55 13.66
CA ALA A 244 -2.06 3.42 12.60
C ALA A 244 -2.34 2.20 11.71
N GLU A 245 -2.71 1.06 12.29
CA GLU A 245 -3.12 -0.13 11.52
C GLU A 245 -4.32 0.17 10.61
N GLN A 246 -5.37 0.80 11.14
CA GLN A 246 -6.54 1.13 10.32
C GLN A 246 -6.25 2.21 9.27
N ARG A 247 -5.34 3.16 9.56
CA ARG A 247 -4.83 4.12 8.57
C ARG A 247 -4.15 3.39 7.41
N ARG A 248 -3.29 2.39 7.68
CA ARG A 248 -2.65 1.58 6.62
C ARG A 248 -3.67 0.90 5.72
N VAL A 249 -4.76 0.36 6.30
CA VAL A 249 -5.86 -0.23 5.52
C VAL A 249 -6.54 0.83 4.64
N MET A 250 -6.72 2.06 5.12
CA MET A 250 -7.30 3.14 4.32
C MET A 250 -6.37 3.59 3.18
N VAL A 251 -5.07 3.70 3.44
CA VAL A 251 -4.06 4.05 2.41
C VAL A 251 -3.97 2.98 1.32
N ALA A 252 -3.94 1.69 1.69
CA ALA A 252 -4.00 0.60 0.72
C ALA A 252 -5.33 0.61 -0.05
N GLY A 253 -6.43 0.96 0.64
CA GLY A 253 -7.74 1.17 0.04
C GLY A 253 -7.77 2.28 -1.00
N ASP A 254 -7.13 3.42 -0.72
CA ASP A 254 -7.00 4.53 -1.66
C ASP A 254 -6.29 4.12 -2.95
N LEU A 255 -5.12 3.48 -2.83
CA LEU A 255 -4.35 2.99 -3.98
C LEU A 255 -5.17 2.03 -4.85
N ALA A 256 -5.88 1.09 -4.22
CA ALA A 256 -6.74 0.15 -4.92
C ALA A 256 -7.92 0.85 -5.62
N LEU A 257 -8.60 1.79 -4.94
CA LEU A 257 -9.70 2.57 -5.54
C LEU A 257 -9.25 3.35 -6.78
N ARG A 258 -8.03 3.91 -6.77
CA ARG A 258 -7.44 4.62 -7.93
C ARG A 258 -7.07 3.70 -9.09
N ARG A 259 -7.07 2.38 -8.86
CA ARG A 259 -6.83 1.32 -9.86
C ARG A 259 -8.12 0.61 -10.27
N ASP A 260 -9.26 1.24 -10.03
CA ASP A 260 -10.60 0.73 -10.33
C ASP A 260 -10.98 -0.59 -9.62
N GLN A 261 -10.35 -0.86 -8.46
CA GLN A 261 -10.60 -2.06 -7.65
C GLN A 261 -11.74 -1.83 -6.64
N ALA A 262 -12.99 -1.91 -7.11
CA ALA A 262 -14.18 -1.62 -6.31
C ALA A 262 -14.43 -2.58 -5.13
N GLU A 263 -13.82 -3.78 -5.14
CA GLU A 263 -13.94 -4.77 -4.08
C GLU A 263 -13.31 -4.32 -2.75
N VAL A 264 -12.34 -3.40 -2.81
CA VAL A 264 -11.66 -2.88 -1.61
C VAL A 264 -12.59 -2.03 -0.75
N ILE A 265 -13.67 -1.46 -1.32
CA ILE A 265 -14.61 -0.55 -0.64
C ILE A 265 -15.07 -1.12 0.70
N HIS A 266 -15.38 -2.42 0.76
CA HIS A 266 -15.85 -3.04 2.00
C HIS A 266 -14.79 -2.95 3.11
N LYS A 267 -13.54 -3.31 2.80
CA LYS A 267 -12.42 -3.28 3.76
C LYS A 267 -12.11 -1.84 4.19
N THR A 268 -12.01 -0.91 3.24
CA THR A 268 -11.76 0.51 3.51
C THR A 268 -12.84 1.12 4.41
N ARG A 269 -14.12 0.81 4.14
CA ARG A 269 -15.24 1.28 4.97
C ARG A 269 -15.22 0.68 6.37
N VAL A 270 -14.80 -0.58 6.51
CA VAL A 270 -14.62 -1.22 7.81
C VAL A 270 -13.52 -0.54 8.61
N ALA A 271 -12.39 -0.18 7.98
CA ALA A 271 -11.30 0.56 8.62
C ALA A 271 -11.76 1.95 9.11
N ALA A 272 -12.41 2.74 8.26
CA ALA A 272 -12.98 4.03 8.65
C ALA A 272 -13.98 3.91 9.82
N ARG A 273 -14.83 2.87 9.81
CA ARG A 273 -15.74 2.58 10.93
C ARG A 273 -14.99 2.21 12.22
N ARG A 274 -13.91 1.42 12.13
CA ARG A 274 -13.09 1.02 13.27
C ARG A 274 -12.37 2.20 13.89
N LEU A 275 -11.78 3.08 13.08
CA LEU A 275 -11.21 4.36 13.55
C LEU A 275 -12.22 5.15 14.36
N ARG A 276 -13.40 5.44 13.77
CA ARG A 276 -14.48 6.15 14.47
C ARG A 276 -14.93 5.48 15.76
N SER A 277 -15.00 4.15 15.76
CA SER A 277 -15.42 3.38 16.93
C SER A 277 -14.38 3.47 18.05
N THR A 278 -13.10 3.47 17.68
CA THR A 278 -11.95 3.60 18.58
C THR A 278 -11.91 4.99 19.21
N LEU A 279 -11.94 6.05 18.38
CA LEU A 279 -11.98 7.44 18.82
C LEU A 279 -13.11 7.67 19.83
N ARG A 280 -14.31 7.15 19.56
CA ARG A 280 -15.46 7.31 20.45
C ARG A 280 -15.42 6.46 21.72
N THR A 281 -14.68 5.36 21.72
CA THR A 281 -14.58 4.47 22.89
C THR A 281 -13.50 4.98 23.84
N PHE A 282 -12.39 5.46 23.28
CA PHE A 282 -11.24 5.98 24.00
C PHE A 282 -11.16 7.51 23.97
N GLN A 283 -12.30 8.20 23.73
CA GLN A 283 -12.38 9.66 23.62
C GLN A 283 -11.74 10.43 24.79
N ARG A 284 -11.62 9.81 25.97
CA ARG A 284 -10.97 10.43 27.13
C ARG A 284 -9.46 10.60 26.99
N LEU A 285 -8.83 9.83 26.10
CA LEU A 285 -7.40 9.90 25.84
C LEU A 285 -7.05 11.04 24.88
N PHE A 286 -8.03 11.66 24.25
CA PHE A 286 -7.85 12.67 23.20
C PHE A 286 -8.53 13.98 23.59
N GLU A 287 -8.01 15.10 23.10
CA GLU A 287 -8.70 16.39 23.18
C GLU A 287 -10.04 16.32 22.43
N GLU A 288 -11.07 16.94 23.00
CA GLU A 288 -12.47 16.74 22.57
C GLU A 288 -12.72 17.21 21.14
N ASP A 289 -12.25 18.41 20.80
CA ASP A 289 -12.48 19.04 19.50
C ASP A 289 -11.83 18.23 18.37
N GLY A 290 -10.55 17.85 18.55
CA GLY A 290 -9.83 17.06 17.55
C GLY A 290 -10.51 15.71 17.25
N ALA A 291 -10.95 14.99 18.30
CA ALA A 291 -11.56 13.67 18.13
C ALA A 291 -12.92 13.76 17.42
N ALA A 292 -13.69 14.81 17.69
CA ALA A 292 -14.98 15.05 17.06
C ALA A 292 -14.83 15.38 15.56
N ASP A 293 -13.88 16.25 15.22
CA ASP A 293 -13.62 16.67 13.84
C ASP A 293 -13.19 15.49 12.96
N LEU A 294 -12.24 14.68 13.43
CA LEU A 294 -11.81 13.49 12.69
C LEU A 294 -12.94 12.46 12.56
N GLU A 295 -13.80 12.30 13.57
CA GLU A 295 -14.96 11.41 13.51
C GLU A 295 -15.96 11.83 12.43
N ALA A 296 -16.17 13.14 12.27
CA ALA A 296 -17.06 13.72 11.27
C ALA A 296 -16.53 13.49 9.85
N GLU A 297 -15.24 13.70 9.61
CA GLU A 297 -14.64 13.47 8.29
C GLU A 297 -14.60 11.99 7.92
N LEU A 298 -14.27 11.10 8.87
CA LEU A 298 -14.37 9.66 8.66
C LEU A 298 -15.82 9.21 8.41
N ARG A 299 -16.82 9.89 8.99
CA ARG A 299 -18.23 9.61 8.74
C ARG A 299 -18.61 9.98 7.32
N TRP A 300 -18.19 11.16 6.86
CA TRP A 300 -18.41 11.62 5.49
C TRP A 300 -17.81 10.62 4.48
N TYR A 301 -16.53 10.28 4.64
CA TYR A 301 -15.85 9.34 3.74
C TYR A 301 -16.50 7.94 3.74
N ALA A 302 -16.84 7.42 4.93
CA ALA A 302 -17.56 6.14 5.02
C ALA A 302 -18.97 6.19 4.39
N GLY A 303 -19.59 7.38 4.31
CA GLY A 303 -20.83 7.63 3.59
C GLY A 303 -20.65 7.51 2.08
N LEU A 304 -19.65 8.19 1.51
CA LEU A 304 -19.30 8.10 0.08
C LEU A 304 -19.04 6.65 -0.34
N LEU A 305 -18.21 5.92 0.41
CA LEU A 305 -17.97 4.49 0.19
C LEU A 305 -19.25 3.66 0.33
N GLY A 306 -20.13 4.04 1.27
CA GLY A 306 -21.41 3.39 1.50
C GLY A 306 -22.34 3.48 0.30
N GLU A 307 -22.39 4.64 -0.36
CA GLU A 307 -23.23 4.84 -1.54
C GLU A 307 -22.92 3.83 -2.65
N VAL A 308 -21.65 3.49 -2.90
CA VAL A 308 -21.29 2.44 -3.87
C VAL A 308 -21.59 1.05 -3.31
N ARG A 309 -21.15 0.78 -2.07
CA ARG A 309 -21.25 -0.58 -1.49
C ARG A 309 -22.69 -1.03 -1.29
N ASP A 310 -23.59 -0.12 -0.92
CA ASP A 310 -24.97 -0.46 -0.64
C ASP A 310 -25.68 -0.94 -1.92
N ARG A 311 -25.29 -0.43 -3.11
CA ARG A 311 -25.77 -0.91 -4.42
C ARG A 311 -25.25 -2.30 -4.75
N GLN A 312 -23.96 -2.56 -4.51
CA GLN A 312 -23.39 -3.90 -4.67
C GLN A 312 -24.09 -4.93 -3.78
N VAL A 313 -24.37 -4.58 -2.52
CA VAL A 313 -25.03 -5.48 -1.56
C VAL A 313 -26.51 -5.66 -1.90
N LEU A 314 -27.20 -4.59 -2.30
CA LEU A 314 -28.60 -4.67 -2.68
C LEU A 314 -28.79 -5.53 -3.92
N ARG A 315 -27.94 -5.34 -4.95
CA ARG A 315 -27.95 -6.14 -6.17
C ARG A 315 -27.79 -7.63 -5.86
N ALA A 316 -26.71 -7.99 -5.17
CA ALA A 316 -26.46 -9.39 -4.78
C ALA A 316 -27.59 -9.99 -3.94
N ARG A 317 -28.20 -9.21 -3.05
CA ARG A 317 -29.34 -9.66 -2.24
C ARG A 317 -30.58 -9.92 -3.09
N LEU A 318 -30.92 -9.00 -4.00
CA LEU A 318 -32.10 -9.16 -4.86
C LEU A 318 -31.92 -10.31 -5.85
N GLU A 319 -30.72 -10.45 -6.42
CA GLU A 319 -30.37 -11.60 -7.27
C GLU A 319 -30.52 -12.92 -6.51
N GLY A 320 -30.01 -13.01 -5.28
CA GLY A 320 -30.18 -14.22 -4.45
C GLY A 320 -31.64 -14.52 -4.11
N LEU A 321 -32.45 -13.49 -3.83
CA LEU A 321 -33.90 -13.68 -3.62
C LEU A 321 -34.61 -14.16 -4.90
N LEU A 322 -34.15 -13.76 -6.08
CA LEU A 322 -34.69 -14.29 -7.35
C LEU A 322 -34.32 -15.76 -7.56
N ASP A 323 -33.11 -16.17 -7.16
CA ASP A 323 -32.66 -17.56 -7.27
C ASP A 323 -33.48 -18.51 -6.39
N GLU A 324 -34.07 -18.00 -5.31
CA GLU A 324 -34.95 -18.77 -4.41
C GLU A 324 -36.40 -18.92 -4.92
N LEU A 325 -36.81 -18.14 -5.94
CA LEU A 325 -38.15 -18.19 -6.49
C LEU A 325 -38.30 -19.26 -7.58
N PRO A 326 -39.46 -19.94 -7.68
CA PRO A 326 -39.78 -20.75 -8.83
C PRO A 326 -39.72 -19.93 -10.13
N ALA A 327 -39.15 -20.51 -11.20
CA ALA A 327 -38.90 -19.80 -12.45
C ALA A 327 -40.19 -19.23 -13.08
N GLU A 328 -41.31 -19.91 -12.90
CA GLU A 328 -42.65 -19.49 -13.33
C GLU A 328 -43.16 -18.22 -12.64
N MET A 329 -42.62 -17.87 -11.46
CA MET A 329 -42.96 -16.65 -10.73
C MET A 329 -42.11 -15.43 -11.17
N VAL A 330 -41.01 -15.66 -11.88
CA VAL A 330 -40.12 -14.59 -12.36
C VAL A 330 -40.54 -14.15 -13.76
N LEU A 331 -41.54 -13.26 -13.82
CA LEU A 331 -42.11 -12.79 -15.07
C LEU A 331 -41.28 -11.67 -15.71
N GLY A 332 -40.75 -11.92 -16.91
CA GLY A 332 -40.00 -10.95 -17.70
C GLY A 332 -38.53 -10.79 -17.25
N PRO A 333 -37.82 -9.75 -17.75
CA PRO A 333 -36.38 -9.60 -17.55
C PRO A 333 -36.04 -8.97 -16.20
N VAL A 334 -36.59 -9.48 -15.10
CA VAL A 334 -36.45 -8.89 -13.75
C VAL A 334 -34.99 -8.75 -13.34
N ARG A 335 -34.16 -9.78 -13.59
CA ARG A 335 -32.72 -9.74 -13.32
C ARG A 335 -32.02 -8.63 -14.09
N ALA A 336 -32.26 -8.53 -15.39
CA ALA A 336 -31.66 -7.49 -16.23
C ALA A 336 -32.10 -6.07 -15.80
N ARG A 337 -33.33 -5.91 -15.30
CA ARG A 337 -33.80 -4.63 -14.72
C ARG A 337 -33.04 -4.28 -13.45
N ILE A 338 -32.88 -5.22 -12.51
CA ILE A 338 -32.07 -5.00 -11.28
C ILE A 338 -30.65 -4.60 -11.65
N ASP A 339 -30.04 -5.32 -12.59
CA ASP A 339 -28.67 -5.07 -13.06
C ASP A 339 -28.52 -3.68 -13.67
N THR A 340 -29.46 -3.29 -14.53
CA THR A 340 -29.43 -2.01 -15.24
C THR A 340 -29.58 -0.84 -14.27
N GLU A 341 -30.60 -0.87 -13.42
CA GLU A 341 -30.90 0.23 -12.49
C GLU A 341 -29.79 0.39 -11.44
N LEU A 342 -29.44 -0.70 -10.73
CA LEU A 342 -28.41 -0.63 -9.68
C LEU A 342 -27.00 -0.45 -10.25
N GLY A 343 -26.73 -0.98 -11.45
CA GLY A 343 -25.47 -0.76 -12.14
C GLY A 343 -25.27 0.70 -12.55
N LYS A 344 -26.35 1.37 -13.02
CA LYS A 344 -26.34 2.79 -13.32
C LYS A 344 -26.07 3.63 -12.07
N GLU A 345 -26.83 3.43 -11.00
CA GLU A 345 -26.62 4.13 -9.72
C GLU A 345 -25.19 3.90 -9.19
N GLN A 346 -24.72 2.65 -9.20
CA GLN A 346 -23.37 2.32 -8.75
C GLN A 346 -22.31 3.09 -9.55
N THR A 347 -22.49 3.20 -10.87
CA THR A 347 -21.57 3.95 -11.74
C THR A 347 -21.55 5.44 -11.41
N GLU A 348 -22.71 6.04 -11.12
CA GLU A 348 -22.82 7.45 -10.71
C GLU A 348 -22.13 7.69 -9.37
N HIS A 349 -22.39 6.84 -8.38
CA HIS A 349 -21.71 6.90 -7.07
C HIS A 349 -20.21 6.64 -7.18
N TRP A 350 -19.79 5.74 -8.08
CA TRP A 350 -18.37 5.49 -8.34
C TRP A 350 -17.68 6.74 -8.91
N LYS A 351 -18.28 7.38 -9.92
CA LYS A 351 -17.76 8.64 -10.48
C LYS A 351 -17.64 9.74 -9.43
N ARG A 352 -18.66 9.88 -8.58
CA ARG A 352 -18.61 10.82 -7.44
C ARG A 352 -17.48 10.49 -6.48
N LEU A 353 -17.34 9.22 -6.09
CA LEU A 353 -16.24 8.78 -5.22
C LEU A 353 -14.88 9.13 -5.83
N GLN A 354 -14.64 8.79 -7.10
CA GLN A 354 -13.38 9.10 -7.79
C GLN A 354 -13.09 10.60 -7.85
N SER A 355 -14.11 11.43 -8.08
CA SER A 355 -13.97 12.89 -8.04
C SER A 355 -13.60 13.43 -6.66
N GLU A 356 -14.15 12.85 -5.59
CA GLU A 356 -13.84 13.26 -4.21
C GLU A 356 -12.45 12.80 -3.77
N LEU A 357 -11.93 11.67 -4.29
CA LEU A 357 -10.59 11.16 -3.98
C LEU A 357 -9.45 12.06 -4.47
N VAL A 358 -9.72 13.02 -5.36
CA VAL A 358 -8.75 14.06 -5.77
C VAL A 358 -9.05 15.42 -5.14
N GLY A 359 -10.12 15.53 -4.37
CA GLY A 359 -10.57 16.78 -3.76
C GLY A 359 -9.81 17.14 -2.48
N GLN A 360 -9.69 18.45 -2.21
CA GLN A 360 -9.03 19.01 -1.02
C GLN A 360 -9.55 18.42 0.29
N ARG A 361 -10.86 18.20 0.42
CA ARG A 361 -11.46 17.63 1.64
C ARG A 361 -10.93 16.24 1.95
N TYR A 362 -10.80 15.39 0.94
CA TYR A 362 -10.29 14.03 1.12
C TYR A 362 -8.80 14.03 1.48
N LEU A 363 -8.00 14.87 0.80
CA LEU A 363 -6.57 15.00 1.13
C LEU A 363 -6.35 15.53 2.54
N ALA A 364 -7.16 16.50 2.98
CA ALA A 364 -7.15 17.00 4.35
C ALA A 364 -7.51 15.91 5.39
N LEU A 365 -8.44 15.00 5.08
CA LEU A 365 -8.71 13.83 5.92
C LEU A 365 -7.48 12.92 6.03
N LEU A 366 -6.76 12.68 4.94
CA LEU A 366 -5.55 11.86 4.96
C LEU A 366 -4.39 12.53 5.71
N ASP A 367 -4.27 13.86 5.61
CA ASP A 367 -3.34 14.64 6.43
C ASP A 367 -3.69 14.57 7.91
N ALA A 368 -4.96 14.75 8.27
CA ALA A 368 -5.43 14.59 9.65
C ALA A 368 -5.10 13.18 10.18
N LEU A 369 -5.36 12.13 9.39
CA LEU A 369 -5.04 10.76 9.80
C LEU A 369 -3.53 10.54 10.01
N ALA A 370 -2.68 11.17 9.21
CA ALA A 370 -1.23 11.09 9.41
C ALA A 370 -0.80 11.86 10.68
N ALA A 371 -1.31 13.07 10.89
CA ALA A 371 -1.04 13.87 12.08
C ALA A 371 -1.48 13.14 13.36
N TRP A 372 -2.60 12.44 13.34
CA TRP A 372 -3.08 11.63 14.46
C TRP A 372 -2.18 10.45 14.83
N VAL A 373 -1.28 10.03 13.93
CA VAL A 373 -0.30 8.98 14.22
C VAL A 373 1.02 9.59 14.70
N SER A 374 1.44 10.72 14.13
CA SER A 374 2.73 11.35 14.47
C SER A 374 2.67 12.29 15.66
N GLN A 375 1.59 13.06 15.79
CA GLN A 375 1.36 14.10 16.80
C GLN A 375 -0.11 14.08 17.26
N PRO A 376 -0.56 13.01 17.93
CA PRO A 376 -1.95 12.90 18.39
C PRO A 376 -2.29 13.97 19.44
N PRO A 377 -3.51 14.53 19.43
CA PRO A 377 -3.97 15.47 20.44
C PRO A 377 -4.36 14.71 21.71
N LEU A 378 -3.38 14.39 22.56
CA LEU A 378 -3.55 13.56 23.76
C LEU A 378 -3.88 14.40 25.00
N THR A 379 -4.60 13.81 25.94
CA THR A 379 -4.81 14.36 27.30
C THR A 379 -3.92 13.65 28.32
N ASP A 380 -3.86 14.15 29.55
CA ASP A 380 -3.17 13.49 30.68
C ASP A 380 -3.68 12.05 30.98
N GLU A 381 -4.89 11.70 30.52
CA GLU A 381 -5.40 10.33 30.66
C GLU A 381 -4.64 9.33 29.76
N ALA A 382 -3.97 9.81 28.71
CA ALA A 382 -3.16 9.02 27.78
C ALA A 382 -1.98 8.32 28.47
N ASP A 383 -1.36 8.98 29.45
CA ASP A 383 -0.17 8.50 30.17
C ASP A 383 -0.49 7.45 31.24
N LYS A 384 -1.78 7.24 31.54
CA LYS A 384 -2.19 6.24 32.53
C LYS A 384 -1.77 4.84 32.12
N PRO A 385 -1.59 3.90 33.07
CA PRO A 385 -1.26 2.53 32.74
C PRO A 385 -2.29 1.88 31.80
N VAL A 386 -1.82 1.01 30.91
CA VAL A 386 -2.64 0.25 29.93
C VAL A 386 -3.83 -0.48 30.59
N THR A 387 -3.74 -0.80 31.89
CA THR A 387 -4.80 -1.43 32.69
C THR A 387 -6.10 -0.63 32.77
N VAL A 388 -6.12 0.66 32.38
CA VAL A 388 -7.36 1.45 32.27
C VAL A 388 -8.20 1.10 31.04
N LEU A 389 -7.59 0.56 29.97
CA LEU A 389 -8.28 0.31 28.69
C LEU A 389 -9.44 -0.69 28.81
N PRO A 390 -9.32 -1.84 29.52
CA PRO A 390 -10.45 -2.77 29.71
C PRO A 390 -11.67 -2.10 30.35
N LYS A 391 -11.46 -1.17 31.30
CA LYS A 391 -12.56 -0.43 31.94
C LYS A 391 -13.25 0.52 30.96
N LEU A 392 -12.50 1.19 30.08
CA LEU A 392 -13.04 2.05 29.03
C LEU A 392 -13.83 1.23 27.99
N ALA A 393 -13.27 0.12 27.52
CA ALA A 393 -13.92 -0.81 26.61
C ALA A 393 -15.20 -1.41 27.22
N GLY A 394 -15.17 -1.81 28.49
CA GLY A 394 -16.33 -2.36 29.21
C GLY A 394 -17.49 -1.38 29.39
N ARG A 395 -17.29 -0.07 29.19
CA ARG A 395 -18.41 0.89 29.09
C ARG A 395 -19.15 0.77 27.75
N ALA A 396 -18.44 0.46 26.68
CA ALA A 396 -19.05 0.21 25.38
C ALA A 396 -19.94 -1.04 25.45
N ASP A 397 -19.45 -2.12 26.05
CA ASP A 397 -20.19 -3.37 26.24
C ASP A 397 -21.48 -3.17 27.06
N ARG A 398 -21.39 -2.53 28.24
CA ARG A 398 -22.58 -2.16 29.04
C ARG A 398 -23.59 -1.29 28.29
N LYS A 399 -23.13 -0.48 27.33
CA LYS A 399 -24.01 0.32 26.47
C LYS A 399 -24.72 -0.55 25.42
N VAL A 400 -24.10 -1.62 24.95
CA VAL A 400 -24.75 -2.64 24.10
C VAL A 400 -25.87 -3.30 24.87
N SER A 401 -25.59 -3.85 26.05
CA SER A 401 -26.57 -4.59 26.87
C SER A 401 -27.81 -3.76 27.15
N ARG A 402 -27.64 -2.50 27.59
CA ARG A 402 -28.77 -1.58 27.83
C ARG A 402 -29.59 -1.26 26.58
N ARG A 403 -28.93 -1.04 25.43
CA ARG A 403 -29.63 -0.72 24.18
C ARG A 403 -30.37 -1.93 23.64
N LEU A 404 -29.78 -3.12 23.74
CA LEU A 404 -30.40 -4.35 23.30
C LEU A 404 -31.65 -4.66 24.14
N GLN A 405 -31.55 -4.58 25.47
CA GLN A 405 -32.71 -4.75 26.37
C GLN A 405 -33.86 -3.79 26.02
N ARG A 406 -33.56 -2.50 25.80
CA ARG A 406 -34.58 -1.51 25.42
C ARG A 406 -35.18 -1.81 24.04
N ALA A 407 -34.37 -2.29 23.10
CA ALA A 407 -34.82 -2.62 21.76
C ALA A 407 -35.71 -3.86 21.73
N THR A 408 -35.33 -4.93 22.43
CA THR A 408 -36.12 -6.17 22.51
C THR A 408 -37.43 -5.97 23.26
N ALA A 409 -37.44 -5.15 24.31
CA ALA A 409 -38.67 -4.85 25.06
C ALA A 409 -39.71 -4.05 24.27
N SER A 410 -39.30 -3.29 23.25
CA SER A 410 -40.18 -2.42 22.46
C SER A 410 -40.51 -2.94 21.06
N GLY A 411 -39.79 -3.96 20.58
CA GLY A 411 -39.89 -4.43 19.18
C GLY A 411 -39.50 -3.39 18.13
N ASN A 412 -38.98 -2.22 18.55
CA ASN A 412 -38.73 -1.09 17.67
C ASN A 412 -37.45 -1.31 16.84
N VAL A 413 -37.61 -1.35 15.51
CA VAL A 413 -36.54 -1.60 14.54
C VAL A 413 -35.41 -0.57 14.64
N GLU A 414 -35.72 0.70 14.91
CA GLU A 414 -34.70 1.75 15.07
C GLU A 414 -33.86 1.54 16.34
N LEU A 415 -34.49 1.07 17.42
CA LEU A 415 -33.77 0.71 18.64
C LEU A 415 -32.89 -0.52 18.42
N LEU A 416 -33.34 -1.52 17.67
CA LEU A 416 -32.52 -2.67 17.26
C LEU A 416 -31.34 -2.23 16.39
N HIS A 417 -31.56 -1.30 15.47
CA HIS A 417 -30.50 -0.74 14.64
C HIS A 417 -29.46 0.03 15.46
N SER A 418 -29.90 0.80 16.47
CA SER A 418 -29.04 1.52 17.41
C SER A 418 -28.24 0.57 18.33
N ALA A 419 -28.86 -0.53 18.77
CA ALA A 419 -28.19 -1.60 19.53
C ALA A 419 -27.12 -2.30 18.67
N ARG A 420 -27.44 -2.65 17.42
CA ARG A 420 -26.49 -3.22 16.46
C ARG A 420 -25.29 -2.31 16.19
N LYS A 421 -25.52 -0.99 16.04
CA LYS A 421 -24.44 0.01 15.92
C LYS A 421 -23.56 0.06 17.18
N ALA A 422 -24.13 -0.12 18.37
CA ALA A 422 -23.35 -0.21 19.61
C ALA A 422 -22.55 -1.51 19.68
N ALA A 423 -23.14 -2.65 19.32
CA ALA A 423 -22.47 -3.95 19.30
C ALA A 423 -21.25 -3.94 18.37
N LYS A 424 -21.40 -3.36 17.17
CA LYS A 424 -20.29 -3.15 16.22
C LYS A 424 -19.16 -2.25 16.71
N ARG A 425 -19.39 -1.45 17.76
CA ARG A 425 -18.36 -0.60 18.37
C ARG A 425 -17.63 -1.34 19.49
N ALA A 426 -18.38 -2.12 20.28
CA ALA A 426 -17.82 -2.90 21.38
C ALA A 426 -16.95 -4.05 20.87
N ARG A 427 -17.36 -4.68 19.76
CA ARG A 427 -16.53 -5.60 18.97
C ARG A 427 -15.57 -4.82 18.07
#